data_AF-A0A3M1I9V2-F1
#
_entry.id   AF-A0A3M1I9V2-F1
#
_cell.length_a   1.000
_cell.length_b   1.000
_cell.length_c   1.000
_cell.angle_alpha   90.00
_cell.angle_beta   90.00
_cell.angle_gamma   90.00
#
_symmetry.space_group_name_H-M   'P 1'
#
loop_
_entity.id
_entity.type
_entity.pdbx_description
1 polymer ?
#
loop_
_entity_poly.entity_id
_entity_poly.type
_entity_poly.pdbx_seq_one_letter_code
_entity_poly.pdbx_strand_id
1 'polypeptide(L)'
;RDEAAEALRKKYAPKLARLQDRLRRAEQKLEKQVAQAQKAKIDTAISFGATLLSAFAGRKVLSSTTVSKASTAMRGVTRTMNESQDIEQAKEDIESIKQQIAALDAEFQQEVAALEERIDPMTEELQTLVIKPRKTDINIELLTLVWAPFFESGGNSEAAW
;
A
#
# COMPACT_ATOMS: atom_id res chain seq x y z
N ARG A 1 7.42 6.91 20.63
CA ARG A 1 6.39 6.03 20.00
C ARG A 1 5.98 6.54 18.63
N ASP A 2 5.53 7.78 18.49
CA ASP A 2 4.97 8.29 17.22
C ASP A 2 5.99 8.44 16.09
N GLU A 3 7.21 8.90 16.38
CA GLU A 3 8.25 9.10 15.35
C GLU A 3 8.71 7.79 14.68
N ALA A 4 8.80 6.71 15.45
CA ALA A 4 9.22 5.41 14.95
C ALA A 4 8.12 4.74 14.09
N ALA A 5 6.86 4.91 14.47
CA ALA A 5 5.72 4.50 13.64
C ALA A 5 5.60 5.33 12.35
N GLU A 6 5.86 6.64 12.40
CA GLU A 6 5.92 7.49 11.21
C GLU A 6 7.06 7.10 10.25
N ALA A 7 8.24 6.75 10.77
CA ALA A 7 9.37 6.30 9.96
C ALA A 7 9.02 5.01 9.19
N LEU A 8 8.34 4.08 9.85
CA LEU A 8 7.81 2.86 9.26
C LEU A 8 6.78 3.16 8.16
N ARG A 9 5.81 4.05 8.41
CA ARG A 9 4.86 4.49 7.38
C ARG A 9 5.57 5.09 6.16
N LYS A 10 6.56 5.96 6.36
CA LYS A 10 7.34 6.57 5.26
C LYS A 10 8.13 5.53 4.44
N LYS A 11 8.61 4.46 5.08
CA LYS A 11 9.35 3.36 4.43
C LYS A 11 8.45 2.48 3.56
N TYR A 12 7.22 2.18 4.00
CA TYR A 12 6.32 1.26 3.32
C TYR A 12 5.33 1.94 2.35
N ALA A 13 4.93 3.19 2.60
CA ALA A 13 4.05 3.96 1.73
C ALA A 13 4.45 3.96 0.24
N PRO A 14 5.72 4.23 -0.14
CA PRO A 14 6.12 4.21 -1.56
C PRO A 14 6.09 2.80 -2.16
N LYS A 15 6.32 1.74 -1.37
CA LYS A 15 6.27 0.35 -1.85
C LYS A 15 4.82 -0.07 -2.11
N LEU A 16 3.93 0.26 -1.18
CA LEU A 16 2.50 -0.04 -1.27
C LEU A 16 1.84 0.73 -2.44
N ALA A 17 2.18 2.02 -2.60
CA ALA A 17 1.73 2.82 -3.74
C ALA A 17 2.16 2.22 -5.09
N ARG A 18 3.41 1.75 -5.21
CA ARG A 18 3.90 1.09 -6.43
C ARG A 18 3.13 -0.19 -6.74
N LEU A 19 2.83 -1.02 -5.74
CA LEU A 19 2.06 -2.25 -5.95
C LEU A 19 0.60 -1.98 -6.30
N GLN A 20 -0.04 -0.98 -5.67
CA GLN A 20 -1.38 -0.53 -6.00
C GLN A 20 -1.47 0.03 -7.42
N ASP A 21 -0.48 0.81 -7.86
CA ASP A 21 -0.43 1.30 -9.23
C ASP A 21 -0.25 0.16 -10.25
N ARG A 22 0.54 -0.86 -9.91
CA ARG A 22 0.68 -2.06 -10.75
C ARG A 22 -0.63 -2.84 -10.82
N LEU A 23 -1.32 -3.01 -9.68
CA LEU A 23 -2.64 -3.66 -9.61
C LEU A 23 -3.64 -2.94 -10.51
N ARG A 24 -3.77 -1.62 -10.36
CA ARG A 24 -4.67 -0.80 -11.18
C ARG A 24 -4.39 -0.94 -12.67
N ARG A 25 -3.11 -0.96 -13.08
CA ARG A 25 -2.72 -1.14 -14.49
C ARG A 25 -3.05 -2.55 -14.99
N ALA A 26 -2.87 -3.58 -14.16
CA ALA A 26 -3.20 -4.95 -14.51
C ALA A 26 -4.72 -5.14 -14.68
N GLU A 27 -5.53 -4.59 -13.77
CA GLU A 27 -6.99 -4.58 -13.86
C GLU A 27 -7.48 -3.87 -15.12
N GLN A 28 -6.92 -2.69 -15.44
CA GLN A 28 -7.24 -1.97 -16.67
C GLN A 28 -6.86 -2.75 -17.95
N LYS A 29 -5.80 -3.56 -17.91
CA LYS A 29 -5.44 -4.44 -19.04
C LYS A 29 -6.43 -5.58 -19.19
N LEU A 30 -6.80 -6.24 -18.08
CA LEU A 30 -7.79 -7.30 -18.07
C LEU A 30 -9.12 -6.81 -18.63
N GLU A 31 -9.60 -5.65 -18.17
CA GLU A 31 -10.85 -5.04 -18.66
C GLU A 31 -10.83 -4.80 -20.18
N LYS A 32 -9.70 -4.29 -20.71
CA LYS A 32 -9.52 -4.09 -22.15
C LYS A 32 -9.53 -5.42 -22.93
N GLN A 33 -8.86 -6.45 -22.42
CA GLN A 33 -8.83 -7.78 -23.05
C GLN A 33 -10.22 -8.43 -23.06
N VAL A 34 -10.95 -8.33 -21.94
CA VAL A 34 -12.34 -8.84 -21.84
C VAL A 34 -13.25 -8.09 -22.82
N ALA A 35 -13.14 -6.77 -22.92
CA ALA A 35 -13.91 -5.97 -23.86
C ALA A 35 -13.59 -6.31 -25.34
N GLN A 36 -12.31 -6.56 -25.65
CA GLN A 36 -11.89 -6.99 -26.99
C GLN A 36 -12.42 -8.39 -27.34
N ALA A 37 -12.35 -9.34 -26.41
CA ALA A 37 -12.88 -10.70 -26.59
C ALA A 37 -14.41 -10.70 -26.79
N GLN A 38 -15.15 -9.83 -26.07
CA GLN A 38 -16.59 -9.66 -26.30
C GLN A 38 -16.89 -9.09 -27.69
N LYS A 39 -16.12 -8.10 -28.15
CA LYS A 39 -16.30 -7.50 -29.48
C LYS A 39 -15.93 -8.48 -30.62
N ALA A 40 -14.87 -9.27 -30.46
CA ALA A 40 -14.46 -10.30 -31.42
C ALA A 40 -15.51 -11.42 -31.60
N LYS A 41 -16.26 -11.75 -30.53
CA LYS A 41 -17.36 -12.72 -30.61
C LYS A 41 -18.54 -12.24 -31.46
N ILE A 42 -18.78 -10.94 -31.55
CA ILE A 42 -19.92 -10.37 -32.31
C ILE A 42 -19.63 -10.34 -33.82
N ASP A 43 -18.39 -10.06 -34.23
CA ASP A 43 -18.03 -9.98 -35.65
C ASP A 43 -17.94 -11.36 -36.34
N THR A 44 -17.89 -12.45 -35.57
CA THR A 44 -17.80 -13.82 -36.12
C THR A 44 -19.18 -14.38 -36.54
N ALA A 45 -20.27 -13.82 -36.02
CA ALA A 45 -21.63 -14.27 -36.35
C ALA A 45 -22.17 -13.73 -37.69
N ILE A 46 -21.53 -12.72 -38.29
CA ILE A 46 -22.04 -12.05 -39.50
C ILE A 46 -21.45 -12.65 -40.80
N SER A 47 -20.34 -13.40 -40.75
CA SER A 47 -19.72 -13.97 -41.96
C SER A 47 -19.98 -15.46 -42.23
N PHE A 48 -20.64 -16.19 -41.34
CA PHE A 48 -21.03 -17.58 -41.61
C PHE A 48 -22.38 -17.74 -42.34
N GLY A 49 -23.19 -16.67 -42.40
CA GLY A 49 -24.54 -16.70 -43.00
C GLY A 49 -24.60 -16.52 -44.52
N ALA A 50 -23.52 -16.09 -45.19
CA ALA A 50 -23.55 -15.78 -46.62
C ALA A 50 -23.00 -16.88 -47.54
N THR A 51 -22.39 -17.94 -47.00
CA THR A 51 -21.71 -18.96 -47.81
C THR A 51 -22.45 -20.30 -47.85
N LEU A 52 -23.28 -20.61 -46.85
CA LEU A 52 -24.05 -21.86 -46.85
C LEU A 52 -25.35 -21.79 -47.67
N LEU A 53 -25.81 -20.58 -48.06
CA LEU A 53 -26.99 -20.42 -48.90
C LEU A 53 -26.70 -20.31 -50.41
N SER A 54 -25.43 -20.25 -50.83
CA SER A 54 -25.07 -20.20 -52.26
C SER A 54 -24.76 -21.58 -52.87
N ALA A 55 -24.69 -22.64 -52.05
CA ALA A 55 -24.39 -24.00 -52.53
C ALA A 55 -25.61 -24.78 -53.05
N PHE A 56 -26.84 -24.31 -52.82
CA PHE A 56 -28.06 -24.99 -53.30
C PHE A 56 -28.79 -24.28 -54.45
N ALA A 57 -28.36 -23.07 -54.84
CA ALA A 57 -28.83 -22.38 -56.06
C ALA A 57 -27.84 -22.59 -57.21
N GLY A 58 -27.56 -23.86 -57.52
CA GLY A 58 -26.63 -24.24 -58.57
C GLY A 58 -27.23 -24.05 -59.97
N ARG A 59 -26.97 -22.90 -60.62
CA ARG A 59 -26.77 -22.83 -62.08
C ARG A 59 -26.08 -21.54 -62.50
N LYS A 60 -24.84 -21.67 -63.00
CA LYS A 60 -23.97 -20.61 -63.59
C LYS A 60 -23.60 -19.54 -62.56
N VAL A 61 -22.33 -19.16 -62.38
CA VAL A 61 -21.54 -18.40 -63.35
C VAL A 61 -20.06 -18.69 -63.10
N LEU A 62 -19.37 -19.06 -64.18
CA LEU A 62 -17.92 -19.03 -64.32
C LEU A 62 -17.43 -17.58 -64.13
N SER A 63 -16.58 -17.31 -63.15
CA SER A 63 -15.74 -16.12 -63.17
C SER A 63 -14.41 -16.37 -62.45
N SER A 64 -13.33 -16.19 -63.19
CA SER A 64 -11.94 -16.51 -62.85
C SER A 64 -11.27 -15.55 -61.86
N THR A 65 -12.03 -14.91 -60.96
CA THR A 65 -11.54 -13.81 -60.10
C THR A 65 -11.67 -14.07 -58.59
N THR A 66 -12.02 -15.28 -58.15
CA THR A 66 -12.31 -15.56 -56.72
C THR A 66 -11.33 -16.52 -56.03
N VAL A 67 -10.12 -16.70 -56.56
CA VAL A 67 -9.11 -17.59 -55.94
C VAL A 67 -8.28 -16.89 -54.85
N SER A 68 -8.20 -15.56 -54.83
CA SER A 68 -7.34 -14.82 -53.89
C SER A 68 -7.91 -14.60 -52.48
N LYS A 69 -9.09 -15.18 -52.15
CA LYS A 69 -9.75 -14.99 -50.83
C LYS A 69 -9.80 -16.25 -49.94
N ALA A 70 -9.17 -17.35 -50.35
CA ALA A 70 -9.21 -18.60 -49.61
C ALA A 70 -8.21 -18.71 -48.44
N SER A 71 -7.27 -17.77 -48.28
CA SER A 71 -6.23 -17.82 -47.23
C SER A 71 -6.59 -17.12 -45.92
N THR A 72 -7.73 -16.45 -45.83
CA THR A 72 -8.09 -15.60 -44.67
C THR A 72 -8.92 -16.33 -43.61
N ALA A 73 -9.59 -17.43 -43.94
CA ALA A 73 -10.51 -18.11 -43.01
C ALA A 73 -9.83 -19.07 -42.01
N MET A 74 -8.63 -19.60 -42.31
CA MET A 74 -7.94 -20.55 -41.42
C MET A 74 -7.23 -19.89 -40.21
N ARG A 75 -6.99 -18.57 -40.22
CA ARG A 75 -6.35 -17.86 -39.09
C ARG A 75 -7.32 -17.46 -37.96
N GLY A 76 -8.63 -17.58 -38.17
CA GLY A 76 -9.65 -17.14 -37.21
C GLY A 76 -9.76 -18.02 -35.96
N VAL A 77 -9.54 -19.33 -36.10
CA VAL A 77 -9.77 -20.31 -35.02
C VAL A 77 -8.66 -20.30 -33.96
N THR A 78 -7.40 -20.05 -34.35
CA THR A 78 -6.28 -19.96 -33.39
C THR A 78 -6.38 -18.71 -32.50
N ARG A 79 -6.98 -17.64 -33.00
CA ARG A 79 -7.07 -16.35 -32.30
C ARG A 79 -8.05 -16.39 -31.12
N THR A 80 -9.18 -17.08 -31.27
CA THR A 80 -10.21 -17.15 -30.23
C THR A 80 -9.77 -17.99 -29.01
N MET A 81 -8.90 -18.98 -29.22
CA MET A 81 -8.35 -19.81 -28.14
C MET A 81 -7.23 -19.08 -27.37
N ASN A 82 -6.42 -18.27 -28.08
CA ASN A 82 -5.40 -17.43 -27.45
C ASN A 82 -6.02 -16.33 -26.58
N GLU A 83 -7.12 -15.69 -27.03
CA GLU A 83 -7.78 -14.61 -26.26
C GLU A 83 -8.35 -15.08 -24.91
N SER A 84 -8.81 -16.33 -24.77
CA SER A 84 -9.22 -16.88 -23.45
C SER A 84 -8.03 -17.14 -22.52
N GLN A 85 -6.91 -17.62 -23.06
CA GLN A 85 -5.71 -17.88 -22.29
C GLN A 85 -5.06 -16.58 -21.80
N ASP A 86 -5.09 -15.52 -22.62
CA ASP A 86 -4.60 -14.19 -22.26
C ASP A 86 -5.38 -13.59 -21.08
N ILE A 87 -6.70 -13.80 -21.02
CA ILE A 87 -7.56 -13.35 -19.91
C ILE A 87 -7.23 -14.10 -18.61
N GLU A 88 -6.95 -15.40 -18.71
CA GLU A 88 -6.62 -16.23 -17.55
C GLU A 88 -5.25 -15.85 -16.97
N GLN A 89 -4.23 -15.67 -17.82
CA GLN A 89 -2.92 -15.14 -17.41
C GLN A 89 -3.03 -13.75 -16.78
N ALA A 90 -3.85 -12.85 -17.34
CA ALA A 90 -4.04 -11.52 -16.77
C ALA A 90 -4.72 -11.56 -15.38
N LYS A 91 -5.53 -12.56 -15.08
CA LYS A 91 -6.10 -12.78 -13.73
C LYS A 91 -5.05 -13.31 -12.76
N GLU A 92 -4.23 -14.27 -13.18
CA GLU A 92 -3.13 -14.80 -12.37
C GLU A 92 -2.13 -13.69 -12.00
N ASP A 93 -1.82 -12.78 -12.93
CA ASP A 93 -0.98 -11.61 -12.68
C ASP A 93 -1.56 -10.70 -11.59
N ILE A 94 -2.88 -10.44 -11.63
CA ILE A 94 -3.57 -9.64 -10.61
C ILE A 94 -3.51 -10.33 -9.26
N GLU A 95 -3.72 -11.64 -9.22
CA GLU A 95 -3.67 -12.43 -7.99
C GLU A 95 -2.28 -12.44 -7.37
N SER A 96 -1.23 -12.60 -8.19
CA SER A 96 0.17 -12.48 -7.77
C SER A 96 0.48 -11.09 -7.17
N ILE A 97 0.01 -10.01 -7.79
CA ILE A 97 0.18 -8.65 -7.24
C ILE A 97 -0.56 -8.50 -5.90
N LYS A 98 -1.76 -9.07 -5.76
CA LYS A 98 -2.50 -9.06 -4.48
C LYS A 98 -1.77 -9.82 -3.39
N GLN A 99 -1.18 -10.98 -3.71
CA GLN A 99 -0.34 -11.72 -2.77
C GLN A 99 0.89 -10.92 -2.33
N GLN A 100 1.53 -10.19 -3.25
CA GLN A 100 2.65 -9.29 -2.92
C GLN A 100 2.22 -8.16 -1.97
N ILE A 101 1.02 -7.59 -2.16
CA ILE A 101 0.47 -6.59 -1.25
C ILE A 101 0.24 -7.19 0.13
N ALA A 102 -0.38 -8.38 0.21
CA ALA A 102 -0.64 -9.05 1.48
C ALA A 102 0.65 -9.43 2.23
N ALA A 103 1.67 -9.92 1.52
CA ALA A 103 2.97 -10.21 2.10
C ALA A 103 3.65 -8.95 2.67
N LEU A 104 3.58 -7.83 1.93
CA LEU A 104 4.14 -6.55 2.37
C LEU A 104 3.41 -5.98 3.61
N ASP A 105 2.11 -6.20 3.72
CA ASP A 105 1.32 -5.81 4.89
C ASP A 105 1.67 -6.69 6.11
N ALA A 106 1.85 -8.00 5.90
CA ALA A 106 2.30 -8.91 6.96
C ALA A 106 3.70 -8.54 7.49
N GLU A 107 4.64 -8.19 6.61
CA GLU A 107 5.96 -7.68 7.00
C GLU A 107 5.86 -6.38 7.82
N PHE A 108 4.98 -5.46 7.41
CA PHE A 108 4.75 -4.21 8.14
C PHE A 108 4.22 -4.47 9.55
N GLN A 109 3.22 -5.35 9.70
CA GLN A 109 2.68 -5.71 11.02
C GLN A 109 3.74 -6.37 11.92
N GLN A 110 4.60 -7.22 11.36
CA GLN A 110 5.72 -7.82 12.10
C GLN A 110 6.74 -6.76 12.56
N GLU A 111 7.12 -5.82 11.69
CA GLU A 111 8.04 -4.73 12.08
C GLU A 111 7.41 -3.82 13.15
N VAL A 112 6.09 -3.57 13.09
CA VAL A 112 5.37 -2.80 14.13
C VAL A 112 5.35 -3.55 15.46
N ALA A 113 5.02 -4.84 15.47
CA ALA A 113 5.02 -5.65 16.69
C ALA A 113 6.41 -5.72 17.34
N ALA A 114 7.47 -5.92 16.54
CA ALA A 114 8.85 -5.91 17.03
C ALA A 114 9.27 -4.54 17.59
N LEU A 115 8.71 -3.45 17.05
CA LEU A 115 8.95 -2.11 17.55
C LEU A 115 8.18 -1.85 18.86
N GLU A 116 6.96 -2.35 18.99
CA GLU A 116 6.17 -2.29 20.22
C GLU A 116 6.83 -3.09 21.36
N GLU A 117 7.36 -4.29 21.09
CA GLU A 117 8.14 -5.07 22.07
C GLU A 117 9.41 -4.34 22.54
N ARG A 118 10.06 -3.58 21.65
CA ARG A 118 11.23 -2.76 21.99
C ARG A 118 10.87 -1.49 22.78
N ILE A 119 9.64 -1.01 22.64
CA ILE A 119 9.10 0.15 23.35
C ILE A 119 8.12 -0.35 24.43
N ASP A 120 8.53 -1.38 25.16
CA ASP A 120 7.88 -1.80 26.39
C ASP A 120 8.23 -0.78 27.50
N PRO A 121 7.23 -0.10 28.10
CA PRO A 121 7.44 0.89 29.18
C PRO A 121 8.12 0.31 30.44
N MET A 122 8.26 -1.01 30.56
CA MET A 122 9.02 -1.65 31.65
C MET A 122 10.54 -1.66 31.45
N THR A 123 11.05 -1.40 30.24
CA THR A 123 12.49 -1.39 29.92
C THR A 123 13.06 -0.01 29.61
N GLU A 124 12.24 1.04 29.59
CA GLU A 124 12.69 2.39 29.28
C GLU A 124 13.35 3.02 30.52
N GLU A 125 14.64 3.35 30.43
CA GLU A 125 15.35 4.11 31.48
C GLU A 125 14.78 5.53 31.56
N LEU A 126 13.78 5.72 32.42
CA LEU A 126 13.18 7.02 32.69
C LEU A 126 14.24 7.98 33.24
N GLN A 127 14.69 8.91 32.41
CA GLN A 127 15.60 9.97 32.84
C GLN A 127 14.89 10.92 33.79
N THR A 128 15.31 10.91 35.06
CA THR A 128 14.78 11.84 36.07
C THR A 128 15.40 13.22 35.83
N LEU A 129 14.63 14.12 35.23
CA LEU A 129 15.07 15.49 34.99
C LEU A 129 14.82 16.34 36.23
N VAL A 130 15.87 16.62 36.99
CA VAL A 130 15.79 17.51 38.17
C VAL A 130 15.74 18.95 37.70
N ILE A 131 14.54 19.52 37.61
CA ILE A 131 14.34 20.94 37.33
C ILE A 131 14.66 21.73 38.61
N LYS A 132 15.82 22.39 38.64
CA LYS A 132 16.13 23.36 39.70
C LYS A 132 15.35 24.66 39.45
N PRO A 133 14.65 25.20 40.45
CA PRO A 133 14.02 26.51 40.31
C PRO A 133 15.09 27.55 39.97
N ARG A 134 14.80 28.42 39.01
CA ARG A 134 15.70 29.53 38.65
C ARG A 134 15.66 30.54 39.79
N LYS A 135 16.82 31.09 40.18
CA LYS A 135 16.91 32.09 41.27
C LYS A 135 16.01 33.31 41.04
N THR A 136 15.73 33.64 39.79
CA THR A 136 14.82 34.72 39.37
C THR A 136 13.35 34.44 39.64
N ASP A 137 12.98 33.17 39.82
CA ASP A 137 11.59 32.73 39.98
C ASP A 137 11.25 32.40 41.44
N ILE A 138 12.17 32.69 42.37
CA ILE A 138 11.97 32.51 43.81
C ILE A 138 11.47 33.84 44.39
N ASN A 139 10.19 33.89 44.73
CA ASN A 139 9.62 35.01 45.48
C ASN A 139 9.78 34.76 46.98
N ILE A 140 10.58 35.57 47.66
CA ILE A 140 10.74 35.49 49.12
C ILE A 140 9.67 36.38 49.74
N GLU A 141 8.55 35.78 50.17
CA GLU A 141 7.42 36.52 50.73
C GLU A 141 7.73 37.16 52.09
N LEU A 142 8.65 36.56 52.86
CA LEU A 142 9.01 37.05 54.19
C LEU A 142 10.50 36.86 54.47
N LEU A 143 11.20 37.98 54.62
CA LEU A 143 12.54 38.03 55.18
C LEU A 143 12.46 38.87 56.46
N THR A 144 12.74 38.24 57.60
CA THR A 144 12.77 38.95 58.89
C THR A 144 14.12 38.78 59.55
N LEU A 145 14.63 39.88 60.09
CA LEU A 145 15.80 39.87 60.95
C LEU A 145 15.34 39.57 62.37
N VAL A 146 15.76 38.44 62.92
CA VAL A 146 15.49 38.09 64.30
C VAL A 146 16.74 38.34 65.12
N TRP A 147 16.58 39.09 66.20
CA TRP A 147 17.62 39.26 67.21
C TRP A 147 17.30 38.36 68.40
N ALA A 148 18.22 37.46 68.72
CA ALA A 148 18.15 36.60 69.90
C ALA A 148 19.19 37.09 70.93
N PRO A 149 18.76 37.53 72.12
CA PRO A 149 19.68 37.89 73.19
C PRO A 149 20.37 36.64 73.76
N PHE A 150 21.68 36.74 73.98
CA PHE A 150 22.46 35.75 74.71
C PHE A 150 23.16 36.43 75.88
N PHE A 151 23.22 35.76 77.03
CA PHE A 151 24.06 36.15 78.15
C PHE A 151 25.40 35.47 78.03
N GLU A 152 26.49 36.22 78.22
CA GLU A 152 27.83 35.63 78.36
C GLU A 152 28.21 35.51 79.82
N SER A 153 28.55 34.29 80.24
CA SER A 153 29.13 34.02 81.54
C SER A 153 30.30 33.05 81.39
N GLY A 154 31.50 33.49 81.76
CA GLY A 154 32.68 32.63 81.83
C GLY A 154 33.10 31.96 80.52
N GLY A 155 32.82 32.57 79.36
CA GLY A 155 33.20 32.04 78.05
C GLY A 155 32.18 31.10 77.40
N ASN A 156 31.02 30.90 78.01
CA ASN A 156 29.88 30.22 77.40
C ASN A 156 28.73 31.22 77.19
N SER A 157 28.08 31.11 76.03
CA SER A 157 26.89 31.90 75.67
C SER A 157 25.63 31.07 75.92
N GLU A 158 24.74 31.56 76.76
CA GLU A 158 23.43 30.94 77.05
C GLU A 158 22.30 31.82 76.51
N ALA A 159 21.26 31.22 75.94
CA ALA A 159 20.11 31.95 75.44
C ALA A 159 19.43 32.70 76.59
N ALA A 160 19.06 33.97 76.39
CA ALA A 160 18.44 34.78 77.44
C ALA A 160 16.93 34.50 77.63
N TRP A 161 16.45 33.35 77.15
CA TRP A 161 15.05 32.90 77.19
C TRP A 161 14.97 31.43 77.62
#